data_AF-A0A6L4AGU7-F1
#
_entry.id   AF-A0A6L4AGU7-F1
#
_cell.length_a   1.000
_cell.length_b   1.000
_cell.length_c   1.000
_cell.angle_alpha   90.00
_cell.angle_beta   90.00
_cell.angle_gamma   90.00
#
_symmetry.space_group_name_H-M   'P 1'
#
loop_
_entity.id
_entity.type
_entity.pdbx_description
1 polymer ?
#
loop_
_entity_poly.entity_id
_entity_poly.type
_entity_poly.pdbx_seq_one_letter_code
_entity_poly.pdbx_strand_id
1 'polypeptide(L)'
;MKTASNILSSLMTLLTVAVACAAGQLVTANLGLKGPDFDSAWQAAAILQLIRKKPGATRYEVYYKTRDHEVVFSCDLEEQTIDLTRTYPDGHGTLERWSGHSLYRLENAAGGGSLDNTPEGKLFRTLKTFR
;
A
#
# COMPACT_ATOMS: atom_id res chain seq x y z
N MET A 1 28.33 60.75 4.59
CA MET A 1 27.54 59.61 4.07
C MET A 1 28.28 58.34 4.46
N LYS A 2 27.72 57.53 5.37
CA LYS A 2 28.31 56.26 5.84
C LYS A 2 27.62 55.12 5.09
N THR A 3 28.38 54.36 4.31
CA THR A 3 27.93 53.16 3.60
C THR A 3 28.05 51.93 4.51
N ALA A 4 27.01 51.10 4.45
CA ALA A 4 26.83 49.88 5.21
C ALA A 4 27.77 48.75 4.77
N SER A 5 28.07 47.82 5.68
CA SER A 5 28.46 46.45 5.32
C SER A 5 28.19 45.53 6.51
N ASN A 6 27.05 44.82 6.46
CA ASN A 6 26.72 43.72 7.38
C ASN A 6 27.01 42.41 6.64
N ILE A 7 28.08 41.74 7.05
CA ILE A 7 28.53 40.47 6.49
C ILE A 7 27.82 39.31 7.18
N LEU A 8 27.32 38.40 6.33
CA LEU A 8 26.69 37.12 6.60
C LEU A 8 27.40 36.30 7.69
N SER A 9 26.61 35.75 8.62
CA SER A 9 27.00 34.54 9.36
C SER A 9 26.04 33.41 9.01
N SER A 10 26.60 32.44 8.29
CA SER A 10 25.97 31.24 7.73
C SER A 10 25.31 30.37 8.81
N LEU A 11 24.01 30.12 8.64
CA LEU A 11 23.28 29.12 9.41
C LEU A 11 23.52 27.75 8.76
N MET A 12 24.52 27.01 9.27
CA MET A 12 24.73 25.60 8.96
C MET A 12 23.68 24.77 9.71
N THR A 13 22.54 24.53 9.06
CA THR A 13 21.53 23.60 9.59
C THR A 13 22.02 22.17 9.37
N LEU A 14 22.54 21.55 10.42
CA LEU A 14 22.83 20.13 10.46
C LEU A 14 21.52 19.36 10.31
N LEU A 15 21.29 18.71 9.17
CA LEU A 15 20.15 17.84 8.95
C LEU A 15 20.44 16.49 9.60
N THR A 16 20.01 16.32 10.85
CA THR A 16 20.09 15.03 11.55
C THR A 16 19.08 14.07 10.93
N VAL A 17 19.52 13.21 10.01
CA VAL A 17 18.68 12.09 9.53
C VAL A 17 18.69 11.04 10.62
N ALA A 18 17.66 11.07 11.47
CA ALA A 18 17.38 9.96 12.38
C ALA A 18 16.98 8.75 11.53
N VAL A 19 17.91 7.83 11.31
CA VAL A 19 17.60 6.50 10.79
C VAL A 19 16.95 5.73 11.94
N ALA A 20 15.63 5.86 12.05
CA ALA A 20 14.84 5.02 12.92
C ALA A 20 14.89 3.59 12.35
N CYS A 21 15.59 2.71 13.06
CA CYS A 21 15.57 1.27 12.84
C CYS A 21 14.15 0.79 13.14
N ALA A 22 13.28 0.71 12.13
CA ALA A 22 11.88 0.34 12.31
C ALA A 22 11.72 -1.17 12.04
N ALA A 23 11.49 -1.93 13.12
CA ALA A 23 10.87 -3.24 13.01
C ALA A 23 9.56 -3.12 12.21
N GLY A 24 9.32 -4.08 11.31
CA GLY A 24 8.27 -4.09 10.27
C GLY A 24 7.03 -3.26 10.55
N GLN A 25 7.07 -1.99 10.14
CA GLN A 25 6.00 -1.05 10.44
C GLN A 25 4.81 -1.31 9.52
N LEU A 26 3.66 -1.66 10.09
CA LEU A 26 2.39 -1.74 9.37
C LEU A 26 1.77 -0.34 9.24
N VAL A 27 1.39 0.04 8.02
CA VAL A 27 0.63 1.26 7.72
C VAL A 27 -0.75 0.90 7.23
N THR A 28 -1.79 1.38 7.91
CA THR A 28 -3.19 1.09 7.55
C THR A 28 -3.98 2.34 7.18
N ALA A 29 -5.01 2.19 6.35
CA ALA A 29 -6.02 3.23 6.12
C ALA A 29 -7.44 2.67 5.96
N ASN A 30 -8.40 3.34 6.62
CA ASN A 30 -9.82 3.13 6.40
C ASN A 30 -10.28 3.92 5.18
N LEU A 31 -10.85 3.27 4.18
CA LEU A 31 -11.43 3.96 3.02
C LEU A 31 -12.95 4.15 3.14
N GLY A 32 -13.57 3.67 4.23
CA GLY A 32 -14.99 3.80 4.52
C GLY A 32 -15.86 2.85 3.69
N LEU A 33 -17.04 3.32 3.28
CA LEU A 33 -17.95 2.59 2.40
C LEU A 33 -17.53 2.80 0.93
N LYS A 34 -17.47 1.72 0.15
CA LYS A 34 -17.18 1.72 -1.29
C LYS A 34 -18.29 1.05 -2.08
N GLY A 35 -18.46 1.53 -3.31
CA GLY A 35 -19.39 0.95 -4.28
C GLY A 35 -18.84 -0.36 -4.90
N PRO A 36 -19.67 -1.04 -5.70
CA PRO A 36 -19.28 -2.30 -6.36
C PRO A 36 -18.12 -2.15 -7.34
N ASP A 37 -17.92 -0.96 -7.91
CA ASP A 37 -16.87 -0.68 -8.89
C ASP A 37 -15.48 -0.45 -8.26
N PHE A 38 -15.34 -0.64 -6.94
CA PHE A 38 -14.06 -0.51 -6.24
C PHE A 38 -13.21 -1.79 -6.41
N ASP A 39 -12.73 -1.96 -7.62
CA ASP A 39 -12.00 -3.13 -8.10
C ASP A 39 -10.51 -3.13 -7.71
N SER A 40 -9.76 -4.08 -8.27
CA SER A 40 -8.33 -4.23 -8.03
C SER A 40 -7.50 -3.01 -8.45
N ALA A 41 -7.94 -2.23 -9.45
CA ALA A 41 -7.20 -1.04 -9.88
C ALA A 41 -7.26 0.04 -8.81
N TRP A 42 -8.45 0.29 -8.27
CA TRP A 42 -8.62 1.26 -7.17
C TRP A 42 -7.95 0.81 -5.88
N GLN A 43 -8.02 -0.48 -5.56
CA GLN A 43 -7.34 -1.06 -4.40
C GLN A 43 -5.82 -0.90 -4.51
N ALA A 44 -5.25 -1.23 -5.68
CA ALA A 44 -3.83 -1.08 -5.93
C ALA A 44 -3.38 0.38 -5.86
N ALA A 45 -4.14 1.30 -6.46
CA ALA A 45 -3.86 2.72 -6.39
C ALA A 45 -3.88 3.25 -4.94
N ALA A 46 -4.79 2.76 -4.10
CA ALA A 46 -4.87 3.16 -2.69
C ALA A 46 -3.63 2.68 -1.90
N ILE A 47 -3.16 1.45 -2.11
CA ILE A 47 -1.91 0.96 -1.50
C ILE A 47 -0.71 1.78 -1.97
N LEU A 48 -0.57 2.03 -3.27
CA LEU A 48 0.51 2.87 -3.81
C LEU A 48 0.49 4.28 -3.22
N GLN A 49 -0.70 4.84 -2.98
CA GLN A 49 -0.84 6.13 -2.32
C GLN A 49 -0.35 6.08 -0.86
N LEU A 50 -0.60 5.00 -0.12
CA LEU A 50 -0.06 4.82 1.24
C LEU A 50 1.45 4.72 1.25
N ILE A 51 2.03 3.93 0.34
CA ILE A 51 3.49 3.79 0.19
C ILE A 51 4.13 5.16 -0.06
N ARG A 52 3.56 5.96 -0.96
CA ARG A 52 4.06 7.32 -1.25
C ARG A 52 3.95 8.26 -0.06
N LYS A 53 2.88 8.16 0.74
CA LYS A 53 2.64 9.04 1.90
C LYS A 53 3.53 8.67 3.10
N LYS A 54 3.79 7.38 3.30
CA LYS A 54 4.56 6.86 4.43
C LYS A 54 5.56 5.81 3.91
N PRO A 55 6.61 6.25 3.19
CA PRO A 55 7.63 5.33 2.71
C PRO A 55 8.39 4.71 3.89
N GLY A 56 8.93 3.51 3.69
CA GLY A 56 9.78 2.83 4.67
C GLY A 56 9.08 1.80 5.56
N ALA A 57 7.74 1.70 5.49
CA ALA A 57 7.02 0.56 6.07
C ALA A 57 7.21 -0.69 5.20
N THR A 58 7.19 -1.87 5.83
CA THR A 58 7.25 -3.15 5.13
C THR A 58 5.87 -3.64 4.71
N ARG A 59 4.82 -3.27 5.45
CA ARG A 59 3.45 -3.70 5.17
C ARG A 59 2.46 -2.54 5.10
N TYR A 60 1.57 -2.61 4.12
CA TYR A 60 0.53 -1.61 3.87
C TYR A 60 -0.82 -2.28 3.75
N GLU A 61 -1.86 -1.66 4.29
CA GLU A 61 -3.20 -2.20 4.28
C GLU A 61 -4.24 -1.11 4.07
N VAL A 62 -5.22 -1.40 3.23
CA VAL A 62 -6.46 -0.64 3.15
C VAL A 62 -7.62 -1.53 3.54
N TYR A 63 -8.52 -0.99 4.35
CA TYR A 63 -9.74 -1.67 4.74
C TYR A 63 -10.95 -0.81 4.39
N TYR A 64 -12.02 -1.45 3.93
CA TYR A 64 -13.25 -0.80 3.55
C TYR A 64 -14.43 -1.76 3.61
N LYS A 65 -15.64 -1.22 3.59
CA LYS A 65 -16.86 -2.01 3.50
C LYS A 65 -17.52 -1.80 2.15
N THR A 66 -18.14 -2.84 1.62
CA THR A 66 -19.14 -2.73 0.56
C THR A 66 -20.52 -2.92 1.18
N ARG A 67 -21.58 -2.96 0.36
CA ARG A 67 -22.92 -3.32 0.84
C ARG A 67 -22.97 -4.76 1.38
N ASP A 68 -22.16 -5.64 0.84
CA ASP A 68 -22.32 -7.09 1.00
C ASP A 68 -21.25 -7.74 1.87
N HIS A 69 -20.10 -7.08 2.06
CA HIS A 69 -18.96 -7.64 2.79
C HIS A 69 -17.93 -6.57 3.21
N GLU A 70 -17.07 -6.94 4.15
CA GLU A 70 -15.88 -6.19 4.51
C GLU A 70 -14.68 -6.67 3.69
N VAL A 71 -13.78 -5.74 3.34
CA VAL A 71 -12.59 -6.04 2.56
C VAL A 71 -11.35 -5.53 3.29
N VAL A 72 -10.33 -6.39 3.33
CA VAL A 72 -8.96 -6.04 3.67
C VAL A 72 -8.09 -6.34 2.47
N PHE A 73 -7.46 -5.31 1.91
CA PHE A 73 -6.48 -5.44 0.83
C PHE A 73 -5.12 -4.99 1.36
N SER A 74 -4.14 -5.89 1.35
CA SER A 74 -2.84 -5.65 1.95
C SER A 74 -1.70 -6.03 1.03
N CYS A 75 -0.57 -5.35 1.20
CA CYS A 75 0.68 -5.61 0.49
C CYS A 75 1.81 -5.69 1.51
N ASP A 76 2.55 -6.79 1.48
CA ASP A 76 3.79 -6.97 2.21
C ASP A 76 4.96 -6.87 1.22
N LEU A 77 5.79 -5.85 1.39
CA LEU A 77 6.96 -5.59 0.55
C LEU A 77 8.17 -6.44 0.95
N GLU A 78 8.22 -6.93 2.19
CA GLU A 78 9.29 -7.80 2.65
C GLU A 78 9.04 -9.22 2.17
N GLU A 79 7.84 -9.75 2.43
CA GLU A 79 7.42 -11.10 1.99
C GLU A 79 7.02 -11.14 0.51
N GLN A 80 6.98 -9.99 -0.17
CA GLN A 80 6.56 -9.86 -1.57
C GLN A 80 5.17 -10.46 -1.83
N THR A 81 4.19 -10.16 -0.97
CA THR A 81 2.82 -10.68 -1.11
C THR A 81 1.78 -9.58 -1.23
N ILE A 82 0.68 -9.90 -1.90
CA ILE A 82 -0.56 -9.13 -1.90
C ILE A 82 -1.67 -10.06 -1.46
N ASP A 83 -2.46 -9.62 -0.48
CA ASP A 83 -3.60 -10.37 0.04
C ASP A 83 -4.87 -9.56 -0.09
N LEU A 84 -5.93 -10.21 -0.58
CA LEU A 84 -7.29 -9.69 -0.61
C LEU A 84 -8.19 -10.61 0.19
N THR A 85 -8.57 -10.15 1.38
CA THR A 85 -9.53 -10.83 2.24
C THR A 85 -10.90 -10.19 2.10
N ARG A 86 -11.93 -11.01 1.91
CA ARG A 86 -13.34 -10.60 2.00
C ARG A 86 -14.02 -11.36 3.12
N THR A 87 -14.76 -10.66 3.96
CA THR A 87 -15.51 -11.24 5.08
C THR A 87 -16.97 -10.86 4.96
N TYR A 88 -17.85 -11.86 4.91
CA TYR A 88 -19.29 -11.70 4.73
C TYR A 88 -20.01 -11.65 6.09
N PRO A 89 -21.22 -11.05 6.15
CA PRO A 89 -21.97 -10.90 7.40
C PRO A 89 -22.35 -12.22 8.10
N ASP A 90 -22.36 -13.33 7.38
CA ASP A 90 -22.63 -14.67 7.91
C ASP A 90 -21.39 -15.36 8.51
N GLY A 91 -20.25 -14.65 8.56
CA GLY A 91 -18.98 -15.14 9.10
C GLY A 91 -18.11 -15.86 8.07
N HIS A 92 -18.63 -16.15 6.87
CA HIS A 92 -17.83 -16.75 5.81
C HIS A 92 -16.84 -15.74 5.22
N GLY A 93 -15.77 -16.23 4.59
CA GLY A 93 -14.82 -15.35 3.93
C GLY A 93 -13.95 -16.03 2.87
N THR A 94 -13.28 -15.18 2.08
CA THR A 94 -12.32 -15.58 1.05
C THR A 94 -10.99 -14.88 1.28
N LEU A 95 -9.88 -15.59 1.06
CA LEU A 95 -8.55 -15.02 0.98
C LEU A 95 -7.97 -15.33 -0.40
N GLU A 96 -7.67 -14.28 -1.16
CA GLU A 96 -6.87 -14.36 -2.38
C GLU A 96 -5.45 -13.87 -2.09
N ARG A 97 -4.44 -14.61 -2.53
CA ARG A 97 -3.02 -14.26 -2.32
C ARG A 97 -2.23 -14.32 -3.62
N TRP A 98 -1.51 -13.25 -3.93
CA TRP A 98 -0.48 -13.18 -4.96
C TRP A 98 0.90 -13.14 -4.29
N SER A 99 1.85 -13.91 -4.81
CA SER A 99 3.23 -13.94 -4.34
C SER A 99 4.20 -13.47 -5.43
N GLY A 100 5.28 -12.82 -5.01
CA GLY A 100 6.30 -12.24 -5.85
C GLY A 100 5.87 -10.93 -6.54
N HIS A 101 6.85 -10.04 -6.76
CA HIS A 101 6.71 -8.80 -7.54
C HIS A 101 5.57 -7.89 -7.07
N SER A 102 5.38 -7.73 -5.76
CA SER A 102 4.21 -7.04 -5.20
C SER A 102 4.08 -5.60 -5.72
N LEU A 103 5.15 -4.82 -5.75
CA LEU A 103 5.14 -3.45 -6.30
C LEU A 103 4.76 -3.42 -7.78
N TYR A 104 5.38 -4.27 -8.61
CA TYR A 104 5.07 -4.32 -10.04
C TYR A 104 3.61 -4.66 -10.29
N ARG A 105 3.06 -5.65 -9.59
CA ARG A 105 1.66 -6.06 -9.71
C ARG A 105 0.72 -4.90 -9.34
N LEU A 106 1.02 -4.17 -8.26
CA LEU A 106 0.24 -3.01 -7.85
C LEU A 106 0.29 -1.90 -8.91
N GLU A 107 1.47 -1.58 -9.43
CA GLU A 107 1.63 -0.58 -10.49
C GLU A 107 0.88 -0.98 -11.77
N ASN A 108 0.98 -2.25 -12.16
CA ASN A 108 0.28 -2.78 -13.31
C ASN A 108 -1.24 -2.71 -13.15
N ALA A 109 -1.77 -3.17 -12.00
CA ALA A 109 -3.20 -3.13 -11.71
C ALA A 109 -3.73 -1.69 -11.64
N ALA A 110 -3.01 -0.78 -10.98
CA ALA A 110 -3.37 0.64 -10.92
C ALA A 110 -3.36 1.32 -12.30
N GLY A 111 -2.56 0.82 -13.24
CA GLY A 111 -2.53 1.25 -14.64
C GLY A 111 -3.63 0.63 -15.53
N GLY A 112 -4.58 -0.12 -14.96
CA GLY A 112 -5.64 -0.81 -15.71
C GLY A 112 -5.30 -2.23 -16.16
N GLY A 113 -4.15 -2.77 -15.72
CA GLY A 113 -3.78 -4.16 -15.92
C GLY A 113 -4.39 -5.10 -14.88
N SER A 114 -3.71 -6.20 -14.58
CA SER A 114 -4.17 -7.22 -13.63
C SER A 114 -3.11 -7.49 -12.57
N LEU A 115 -3.56 -7.77 -11.34
CA LEU A 115 -2.70 -8.27 -10.28
C LEU A 115 -2.04 -9.62 -10.64
N ASP A 116 -2.58 -10.37 -11.60
CA ASP A 116 -1.97 -11.63 -12.08
C ASP A 116 -0.74 -11.39 -12.98
N ASN A 117 -0.50 -10.17 -13.47
CA ASN A 117 0.63 -9.87 -14.34
C ASN A 117 1.93 -9.66 -13.54
N THR A 118 3.00 -10.34 -13.94
CA THR A 118 4.36 -10.18 -13.43
C THR A 118 5.33 -9.86 -14.56
N PRO A 119 6.59 -9.48 -14.26
CA PRO A 119 7.63 -9.35 -15.29
C PRO A 119 7.90 -10.66 -16.04
N GLU A 120 7.63 -11.80 -15.43
CA GLU A 120 7.89 -13.14 -15.97
C GLU A 120 6.69 -13.74 -16.72
N GLY A 121 5.55 -13.05 -16.73
CA GLY A 121 4.32 -13.50 -17.37
C GLY A 121 3.11 -13.42 -16.44
N LYS A 122 2.13 -14.31 -16.61
CA LYS A 122 0.96 -14.36 -15.73
C LYS A 122 1.16 -15.41 -14.65
N LEU A 123 1.11 -15.00 -13.39
CA LEU A 123 1.09 -15.88 -12.24
C LEU A 123 -0.17 -15.60 -11.42
N PHE A 124 -1.05 -16.60 -11.41
CA PHE A 124 -2.36 -16.50 -10.77
C PHE A 124 -2.28 -16.60 -9.26
N ARG A 125 -3.23 -15.94 -8.61
CA ARG A 125 -3.43 -16.04 -7.16
C ARG A 125 -3.79 -17.44 -6.68
N THR A 126 -3.51 -17.68 -5.41
CA THR A 126 -4.15 -18.76 -4.64
C THR A 126 -5.45 -18.24 -4.01
N LEU A 127 -6.47 -19.09 -3.91
CA LEU A 127 -7.76 -18.77 -3.27
C LEU A 127 -8.03 -19.77 -2.15
N LYS A 128 -8.44 -19.25 -0.99
CA LYS A 128 -8.92 -20.03 0.16
C LYS A 128 -10.26 -19.49 0.62
N THR A 129 -11.11 -20.37 1.14
CA THR A 129 -12.39 -20.04 1.76
C THR A 129 -12.38 -20.45 3.22
N PHE A 130 -12.99 -19.68 4.10
CA PHE A 130 -13.07 -19.96 5.53
C PHE A 130 -14.45 -19.63 6.12
N ARG A 131 -14.68 -20.08 7.35
CA ARG A 131 -15.90 -19.91 8.14
C ARG A 131 -15.53 -19.69 9.60
#